data_AF-A0A2W4J2H7-F1
#
_entry.id   AF-A0A2W4J2H7-F1
#
_cell.length_a   1.000
_cell.length_b   1.000
_cell.length_c   1.000
_cell.angle_alpha   90.00
_cell.angle_beta   90.00
_cell.angle_gamma   90.00
#
_symmetry.space_group_name_H-M   'P 1'
#
loop_
_entity.id
_entity.type
_entity.pdbx_description
1 polymer ?
#
loop_
_entity_poly.entity_id
_entity_poly.type
_entity_poly.pdbx_seq_one_letter_code
_entity_poly.pdbx_strand_id
1 'polypeptide(L)'
;MGILDLFGSREKREAKRIKDLARRSQEKYGDPALRQRALEGLRDIGTPDAIAALMQRFTVRTEPGITDEEEKEYTLEILQSFGERAVQPVITFLEQSETGISWGVRCLKGLVDEPTLVGSICGILDKLGAQYTRDPEKKVTLLKLLADYRDPRIAFTATEFLEDPSDDVRMAALSTLVSQRAVDRADAIVECLLSAEAPRVRAACAEALADLDAPIGERAEEVKAALPEGYRLDGGRVIRPS
;
A
#
# COMPACT_ATOMS: atom_id res chain seq x y z
N MET A 1 39.56 27.88 -14.98
CA MET A 1 39.00 26.52 -15.16
C MET A 1 39.14 25.80 -13.83
N GLY A 2 38.25 26.14 -12.90
CA GLY A 2 38.46 25.98 -11.45
C GLY A 2 37.78 24.76 -10.86
N ILE A 3 38.18 24.42 -9.64
CA ILE A 3 37.75 23.30 -8.79
C ILE A 3 36.21 23.09 -8.77
N LEU A 4 35.41 24.15 -8.89
CA LEU A 4 33.93 24.07 -8.96
C LEU A 4 33.41 23.32 -10.20
N ASP A 5 34.10 23.39 -11.34
CA ASP A 5 33.74 22.65 -12.57
C ASP A 5 34.07 21.15 -12.44
N LEU A 6 35.16 20.85 -11.71
CA LEU A 6 35.56 19.47 -11.42
C LEU A 6 34.56 18.76 -10.49
N PHE A 7 34.04 19.45 -9.48
CA PHE A 7 33.00 18.93 -8.59
C PHE A 7 31.70 18.62 -9.34
N GLY A 8 31.18 19.56 -10.14
CA GLY A 8 29.99 19.33 -10.96
C GLY A 8 30.17 18.20 -11.98
N SER A 9 31.38 17.99 -12.50
CA SER A 9 31.69 16.86 -13.39
C SER A 9 31.61 15.50 -12.69
N ARG A 10 31.91 15.43 -11.40
CA ARG A 10 31.90 14.17 -10.63
C ARG A 10 30.46 13.77 -10.28
N GLU A 11 29.67 14.70 -9.78
CA GLU A 11 28.24 14.47 -9.48
C GLU A 11 27.47 14.05 -10.74
N LYS A 12 27.68 14.73 -11.86
CA LYS A 12 27.05 14.34 -13.15
C LYS A 12 27.45 12.93 -13.61
N ARG A 13 28.70 12.53 -13.38
CA ARG A 13 29.18 11.18 -13.71
C ARG A 13 28.55 10.11 -12.81
N GLU A 14 28.42 10.40 -11.52
CA GLU A 14 27.77 9.50 -10.57
C GLU A 14 26.28 9.35 -10.87
N ALA A 15 25.55 10.45 -11.06
CA ALA A 15 24.14 10.42 -11.43
C ALA A 15 23.90 9.63 -12.73
N LYS A 16 24.77 9.81 -13.75
CA LYS A 16 24.71 9.02 -14.98
C LYS A 16 24.94 7.53 -14.69
N ARG A 17 25.93 7.20 -13.86
CA ARG A 17 26.23 5.81 -13.48
C ARG A 17 25.05 5.17 -12.74
N ILE A 18 24.44 5.87 -11.78
CA ILE A 18 23.25 5.40 -11.05
C ILE A 18 22.12 5.12 -12.04
N LYS A 19 21.84 6.05 -12.97
CA LYS A 19 20.81 5.87 -13.99
C LYS A 19 21.06 4.65 -14.89
N ASP A 20 22.31 4.46 -15.31
CA ASP A 20 22.69 3.32 -16.17
C ASP A 20 22.55 1.98 -15.43
N LEU A 21 22.92 1.93 -14.14
CA LEU A 21 22.76 0.75 -13.28
C LEU A 21 21.28 0.48 -12.98
N ALA A 22 20.49 1.50 -12.65
CA ALA A 22 19.05 1.39 -12.43
C ALA A 22 18.35 0.79 -13.65
N ARG A 23 18.62 1.35 -14.83
CA ARG A 23 18.11 0.83 -16.11
C ARG A 23 18.51 -0.63 -16.31
N ARG A 24 19.77 -0.98 -16.04
CA ARG A 24 20.27 -2.36 -16.18
C ARG A 24 19.54 -3.32 -15.25
N SER A 25 19.31 -2.93 -14.00
CA SER A 25 18.60 -3.74 -13.00
C SER A 25 17.15 -4.07 -13.39
N GLN A 26 16.56 -3.29 -14.30
CA GLN A 26 15.18 -3.45 -14.76
C GLN A 26 15.04 -4.22 -16.09
N GLU A 27 16.14 -4.67 -16.70
CA GLU A 27 16.11 -5.31 -18.02
C GLU A 27 15.41 -6.67 -17.99
N LYS A 28 14.10 -6.66 -18.30
CA LYS A 28 13.19 -7.83 -18.21
C LYS A 28 13.68 -9.08 -18.95
N TYR A 29 14.29 -8.89 -20.11
CA TYR A 29 14.82 -9.96 -20.96
C TYR A 29 16.36 -10.01 -20.94
N GLY A 30 16.98 -9.28 -20.01
CA GLY A 30 18.43 -9.28 -19.83
C GLY A 30 18.93 -10.49 -19.07
N ASP A 31 20.25 -10.66 -19.06
CA ASP A 31 20.94 -11.68 -18.26
C ASP A 31 20.77 -11.38 -16.75
N PRO A 32 20.23 -12.32 -15.94
CA PRO A 32 20.13 -12.17 -14.48
C PRO A 32 21.44 -11.75 -13.82
N ALA A 33 22.58 -12.29 -14.27
CA ALA A 33 23.88 -11.94 -13.70
C ALA A 33 24.25 -10.46 -13.94
N LEU A 34 23.80 -9.87 -15.04
CA LEU A 34 24.01 -8.45 -15.31
C LEU A 34 23.08 -7.55 -14.49
N ARG A 35 21.85 -7.98 -14.22
CA ARG A 35 20.95 -7.30 -13.28
C ARG A 35 21.51 -7.33 -11.87
N GLN A 36 21.95 -8.50 -11.42
CA GLN A 36 22.58 -8.71 -10.12
C GLN A 36 23.80 -7.79 -9.91
N ARG A 37 24.73 -7.75 -10.88
CA ARG A 37 25.88 -6.82 -10.82
C ARG A 37 25.46 -5.36 -10.81
N ALA A 38 24.34 -5.02 -11.43
CA ALA A 38 23.83 -3.66 -11.40
C ALA A 38 23.31 -3.27 -10.00
N LEU A 39 22.61 -4.19 -9.33
CA LEU A 39 22.18 -4.03 -7.94
C LEU A 39 23.38 -3.88 -6.99
N GLU A 40 24.40 -4.73 -7.15
CA GLU A 40 25.66 -4.63 -6.40
C GLU A 40 26.36 -3.29 -6.66
N GLY A 41 26.40 -2.82 -7.91
CA GLY A 41 26.96 -1.53 -8.26
C GLY A 41 26.22 -0.35 -7.61
N LEU A 42 24.89 -0.42 -7.47
CA LEU A 42 24.10 0.58 -6.75
C LEU A 42 24.37 0.52 -5.25
N ARG A 43 24.45 -0.69 -4.67
CA ARG A 43 24.84 -0.90 -3.28
C ARG A 43 26.20 -0.23 -2.97
N ASP A 44 27.19 -0.48 -3.82
CA ASP A 44 28.55 0.02 -3.61
C ASP A 44 28.63 1.56 -3.71
N ILE A 45 27.73 2.20 -4.47
CA ILE A 45 27.60 3.68 -4.49
C ILE A 45 26.95 4.16 -3.19
N GLY A 46 25.81 3.58 -2.81
CA GLY A 46 25.17 3.79 -1.51
C GLY A 46 24.70 5.22 -1.21
N THR A 47 24.73 6.16 -2.15
CA THR A 47 24.14 7.49 -1.97
C THR A 47 22.61 7.41 -1.89
N PRO A 48 21.92 8.42 -1.34
CA PRO A 48 20.45 8.43 -1.32
C PRO A 48 19.81 8.14 -2.69
N ASP A 49 20.39 8.69 -3.76
CA ASP A 49 19.95 8.44 -5.14
C ASP A 49 20.16 6.99 -5.59
N ALA A 50 21.27 6.36 -5.17
CA ALA A 50 21.55 4.96 -5.47
C ALA A 50 20.63 4.02 -4.68
N ILE A 51 20.34 4.35 -3.42
CA ILE A 51 19.36 3.65 -2.59
C ILE A 51 17.96 3.78 -3.22
N ALA A 52 17.58 4.99 -3.65
CA ALA A 52 16.35 5.24 -4.39
C ALA A 52 16.25 4.37 -5.66
N ALA A 53 17.34 4.27 -6.40
CA ALA A 53 17.42 3.51 -7.64
C ALA A 53 17.28 1.98 -7.43
N LEU A 54 17.69 1.41 -6.30
CA LEU A 54 17.53 -0.03 -6.03
C LEU A 54 16.05 -0.46 -6.06
N MET A 55 15.16 0.36 -5.51
CA MET A 55 13.72 0.04 -5.43
C MET A 55 13.04 -0.04 -6.81
N GLN A 56 13.69 0.47 -7.86
CA GLN A 56 13.23 0.29 -9.24
C GLN A 56 13.20 -1.19 -9.66
N ARG A 57 13.92 -2.08 -8.97
CA ARG A 57 13.80 -3.52 -9.20
C ARG A 57 12.44 -4.08 -8.79
N PHE A 58 11.77 -3.49 -7.79
CA PHE A 58 10.46 -3.94 -7.33
C PHE A 58 9.34 -3.68 -8.34
N THR A 59 9.54 -2.76 -9.28
CA THR A 59 8.51 -2.32 -10.23
C THR A 59 8.44 -3.16 -11.51
N VAL A 60 9.38 -4.09 -11.69
CA VAL A 60 9.43 -4.97 -12.87
C VAL A 60 9.27 -6.43 -12.48
N ARG A 61 8.68 -7.21 -13.39
CA ARG A 61 8.57 -8.67 -13.30
C ARG A 61 9.35 -9.32 -14.43
N THR A 62 10.24 -10.22 -14.07
CA THR A 62 11.08 -11.01 -14.99
C THR A 62 10.65 -12.48 -14.99
N GLU A 63 11.05 -13.23 -16.01
CA GLU A 63 10.80 -14.67 -16.11
C GLU A 63 12.14 -15.42 -16.15
N PRO A 64 12.26 -16.59 -15.48
CA PRO A 64 11.22 -17.26 -14.70
C PRO A 64 10.93 -16.56 -13.37
N GLY A 65 9.69 -16.65 -12.87
CA GLY A 65 9.26 -15.98 -11.64
C GLY A 65 10.09 -16.28 -10.38
N ILE A 66 10.74 -17.46 -10.28
CA ILE A 66 11.64 -17.79 -9.15
C ILE A 66 12.84 -16.83 -9.13
N THR A 67 13.47 -16.60 -10.29
CA THR A 67 14.59 -15.66 -10.40
C THR A 67 14.15 -14.22 -10.11
N ASP A 68 12.92 -13.86 -10.50
CA ASP A 68 12.37 -12.53 -10.18
C ASP A 68 12.24 -12.31 -8.67
N GLU A 69 11.75 -13.32 -7.95
CA GLU A 69 11.60 -13.31 -6.50
C GLU A 69 12.96 -13.24 -5.81
N GLU A 70 13.91 -14.09 -6.20
CA GLU A 70 15.28 -14.12 -5.64
C GLU A 70 15.99 -12.76 -5.80
N GLU A 71 15.87 -12.11 -6.97
CA GLU A 71 16.46 -10.79 -7.19
C GLU A 71 15.81 -9.70 -6.33
N LYS A 72 14.49 -9.78 -6.08
CA LYS A 72 13.79 -8.83 -5.22
C LYS A 72 14.10 -9.07 -3.75
N GLU A 73 14.23 -10.32 -3.32
CA GLU A 73 14.73 -10.68 -1.98
C GLU A 73 16.13 -10.13 -1.76
N TYR A 74 17.04 -10.34 -2.71
CA TYR A 74 18.38 -9.78 -2.60
C TYR A 74 18.38 -8.24 -2.58
N THR A 75 17.53 -7.61 -3.38
CA THR A 75 17.36 -6.14 -3.35
C THR A 75 16.85 -5.66 -1.99
N LEU A 76 15.91 -6.39 -1.39
CA LEU A 76 15.38 -6.12 -0.06
C LEU A 76 16.48 -6.20 1.01
N GLU A 77 17.30 -7.25 0.99
CA GLU A 77 18.44 -7.41 1.89
C GLU A 77 19.45 -6.26 1.78
N ILE A 78 19.77 -5.84 0.55
CA ILE A 78 20.63 -4.67 0.31
C ILE A 78 20.02 -3.43 0.95
N LEU A 79 18.75 -3.13 0.67
CA LEU A 79 18.08 -1.94 1.18
C LEU A 79 18.05 -1.92 2.72
N GLN A 80 17.75 -3.06 3.34
CA GLN A 80 17.74 -3.20 4.79
C GLN A 80 19.13 -3.04 5.41
N SER A 81 20.20 -3.46 4.71
CA SER A 81 21.58 -3.28 5.17
C SER A 81 22.01 -1.82 5.32
N PHE A 82 21.32 -0.87 4.67
CA PHE A 82 21.57 0.56 4.84
C PHE A 82 20.95 1.15 6.12
N GLY A 83 20.06 0.42 6.80
CA GLY A 83 19.40 0.85 8.03
C GLY A 83 18.64 2.17 7.86
N GLU A 84 18.79 3.07 8.83
CA GLU A 84 18.09 4.37 8.89
C GLU A 84 18.21 5.19 7.59
N ARG A 85 19.34 5.09 6.88
CA ARG A 85 19.58 5.80 5.61
C ARG A 85 18.61 5.40 4.50
N ALA A 86 18.00 4.22 4.57
CA ALA A 86 17.02 3.76 3.59
C ALA A 86 15.58 4.13 3.94
N VAL A 87 15.28 4.53 5.19
CA VAL A 87 13.89 4.80 5.64
C VAL A 87 13.22 5.86 4.78
N GLN A 88 13.82 7.05 4.68
CA GLN A 88 13.22 8.15 3.92
C GLN A 88 13.14 7.85 2.41
N PRO A 89 14.18 7.30 1.74
CA PRO A 89 14.07 6.84 0.37
C PRO A 89 12.93 5.83 0.13
N VAL A 90 12.71 4.89 1.04
CA VAL A 90 11.63 3.89 0.93
C VAL A 90 10.26 4.54 1.09
N ILE A 91 10.10 5.46 2.04
CA ILE A 91 8.85 6.24 2.18
C ILE A 91 8.58 7.03 0.89
N THR A 92 9.57 7.73 0.34
CA THR A 92 9.41 8.48 -0.92
C THR A 92 9.07 7.57 -2.10
N PHE A 93 9.67 6.38 -2.19
CA PHE A 93 9.29 5.38 -3.19
C PHE A 93 7.83 4.96 -3.04
N LEU A 94 7.37 4.66 -1.83
CA LEU A 94 5.99 4.30 -1.56
C LEU A 94 5.01 5.45 -1.85
N GLU A 95 5.42 6.70 -1.69
CA GLU A 95 4.61 7.87 -2.07
C GLU A 95 4.49 8.02 -3.58
N GLN A 96 5.57 7.81 -4.33
CA GLN A 96 5.66 8.13 -5.76
C GLN A 96 5.37 6.98 -6.72
N SER A 97 5.59 5.73 -6.28
CA SER A 97 5.40 4.55 -7.14
C SER A 97 3.94 4.09 -7.13
N GLU A 98 3.49 3.55 -8.25
CA GLU A 98 2.20 2.83 -8.35
C GLU A 98 2.39 1.31 -8.23
N THR A 99 3.60 0.80 -8.51
CA THR A 99 3.90 -0.65 -8.49
C THR A 99 5.02 -0.96 -7.50
N GLY A 100 5.15 -2.24 -7.14
CA GLY A 100 6.16 -2.68 -6.16
C GLY A 100 5.83 -2.31 -4.71
N ILE A 101 4.59 -1.90 -4.43
CA ILE A 101 4.14 -1.42 -3.11
C ILE A 101 4.37 -2.46 -2.02
N SER A 102 3.99 -3.73 -2.25
CA SER A 102 4.17 -4.80 -1.25
C SER A 102 5.64 -5.00 -0.86
N TRP A 103 6.56 -4.90 -1.83
CA TRP A 103 8.00 -4.97 -1.57
C TRP A 103 8.53 -3.74 -0.83
N GLY A 104 8.07 -2.54 -1.21
CA GLY A 104 8.41 -1.31 -0.50
C GLY A 104 7.95 -1.33 0.95
N VAL A 105 6.72 -1.81 1.22
CA VAL A 105 6.20 -1.94 2.59
C VAL A 105 6.97 -3.00 3.37
N ARG A 106 7.31 -4.15 2.76
CA ARG A 106 8.17 -5.17 3.38
C ARG A 106 9.56 -4.63 3.71
N CYS A 107 10.12 -3.79 2.84
CA CYS A 107 11.37 -3.10 3.10
C CYS A 107 11.25 -2.16 4.30
N LEU A 108 10.23 -1.30 4.33
CA LEU A 108 10.01 -0.36 5.42
C LEU A 108 9.80 -1.10 6.75
N LYS A 109 9.03 -2.21 6.75
CA LYS A 109 8.80 -3.06 7.92
C LYS A 109 10.10 -3.61 8.54
N GLY A 110 11.11 -3.91 7.72
CA GLY A 110 12.42 -4.34 8.22
C GLY A 110 13.33 -3.20 8.69
N LEU A 111 12.95 -1.94 8.45
CA LEU A 111 13.74 -0.75 8.76
C LEU A 111 13.22 0.05 9.95
N VAL A 112 11.92 -0.02 10.25
CA VAL A 112 11.27 0.77 11.31
C VAL A 112 10.43 -0.10 12.25
N ASP A 113 10.07 0.45 13.40
CA ASP A 113 9.12 -0.20 14.30
C ASP A 113 7.67 -0.16 13.76
N GLU A 114 6.81 -0.99 14.35
CA GLU A 114 5.42 -1.12 13.91
C GLU A 114 4.63 0.21 13.98
N PRO A 115 4.71 1.02 15.06
CA PRO A 115 4.00 2.30 15.11
C PRO A 115 4.42 3.28 14.01
N THR A 116 5.70 3.31 13.64
CA THR A 116 6.23 4.13 12.54
C THR A 116 5.78 3.59 11.18
N LEU A 117 5.79 2.27 10.99
CA LEU A 117 5.30 1.63 9.78
C LEU A 117 3.82 1.99 9.53
N VAL A 118 2.97 1.76 10.53
CA VAL A 118 1.54 2.06 10.46
C VAL A 118 1.32 3.55 10.19
N GLY A 119 2.01 4.43 10.92
CA GLY A 119 1.90 5.87 10.72
C GLY A 119 2.30 6.32 9.31
N SER A 120 3.34 5.69 8.75
CA SER A 120 3.80 5.99 7.39
C SER A 120 2.78 5.55 6.34
N ILE A 121 2.21 4.34 6.47
CA ILE A 121 1.19 3.84 5.54
C ILE A 121 -0.10 4.66 5.62
N CYS A 122 -0.57 4.99 6.83
CA CYS A 122 -1.70 5.89 7.04
C CYS A 122 -1.44 7.26 6.39
N GLY A 123 -0.27 7.87 6.63
CA GLY A 123 0.07 9.16 6.04
C GLY A 123 0.15 9.15 4.50
N ILE A 124 0.54 8.02 3.89
CA ILE A 124 0.49 7.85 2.42
C ILE A 124 -0.96 7.76 1.94
N LEU A 125 -1.80 6.97 2.62
CA LEU A 125 -3.22 6.86 2.32
C LEU A 125 -3.93 8.22 2.46
N ASP A 126 -3.67 8.97 3.53
CA ASP A 126 -4.24 10.31 3.75
C ASP A 126 -3.88 11.27 2.61
N LYS A 127 -2.65 11.22 2.09
CA LYS A 127 -2.22 12.02 0.91
C LYS A 127 -2.91 11.58 -0.37
N LEU A 128 -3.15 10.28 -0.54
CA LEU A 128 -3.88 9.75 -1.70
C LEU A 128 -5.35 10.14 -1.65
N GLY A 129 -5.96 10.16 -0.46
CA GLY A 129 -7.37 10.48 -0.21
C GLY A 129 -8.37 9.60 -0.96
N ALA A 130 -9.67 9.82 -0.76
CA ALA A 130 -10.74 9.09 -1.45
C ALA A 130 -11.04 9.62 -2.87
N GLN A 131 -10.12 10.35 -3.49
CA GLN A 131 -10.32 10.92 -4.82
C GLN A 131 -10.11 9.89 -5.94
N TYR A 132 -10.81 10.08 -7.06
CA TYR A 132 -10.68 9.22 -8.23
C TYR A 132 -9.20 9.09 -8.64
N THR A 133 -8.75 7.86 -8.78
CA THR A 133 -7.41 7.52 -9.28
C THR A 133 -7.59 6.53 -10.42
N ARG A 134 -6.85 6.71 -11.51
CA ARG A 134 -6.94 5.82 -12.69
C ARG A 134 -6.65 4.37 -12.32
N ASP A 135 -5.68 4.16 -11.45
CA ASP A 135 -5.31 2.86 -10.91
C ASP A 135 -5.42 2.90 -9.37
N PRO A 136 -6.45 2.28 -8.78
CA PRO A 136 -6.65 2.29 -7.34
C PRO A 136 -5.85 1.19 -6.61
N GLU A 137 -5.06 0.35 -7.31
CA GLU A 137 -4.45 -0.85 -6.74
C GLU A 137 -3.51 -0.55 -5.57
N LYS A 138 -2.83 0.60 -5.59
CA LYS A 138 -2.02 1.08 -4.48
C LYS A 138 -2.83 1.28 -3.20
N LYS A 139 -3.99 1.95 -3.29
CA LYS A 139 -4.90 2.17 -2.14
C LYS A 139 -5.37 0.83 -1.56
N VAL A 140 -5.83 -0.06 -2.44
CA VAL A 140 -6.29 -1.40 -2.07
C VAL A 140 -5.18 -2.18 -1.36
N THR A 141 -3.97 -2.15 -1.89
CA THR A 141 -2.80 -2.86 -1.33
C THR A 141 -2.44 -2.32 0.05
N LEU A 142 -2.35 -1.00 0.21
CA LEU A 142 -2.00 -0.38 1.49
C LEU A 142 -3.06 -0.64 2.57
N LEU A 143 -4.36 -0.55 2.24
CA LEU A 143 -5.45 -0.89 3.17
C LEU A 143 -5.37 -2.36 3.61
N LYS A 144 -5.20 -3.29 2.67
CA LYS A 144 -5.04 -4.71 2.99
C LYS A 144 -3.83 -4.99 3.89
N LEU A 145 -2.70 -4.32 3.66
CA LEU A 145 -1.52 -4.45 4.49
C LEU A 145 -1.73 -3.88 5.91
N LEU A 146 -2.54 -2.83 6.07
CA LEU A 146 -2.89 -2.29 7.39
C LEU A 146 -3.81 -3.23 8.19
N ALA A 147 -4.58 -4.10 7.54
CA ALA A 147 -5.48 -5.04 8.22
C ALA A 147 -4.76 -6.00 9.19
N ASP A 148 -3.47 -6.28 8.93
CA ASP A 148 -2.60 -7.14 9.74
C ASP A 148 -2.19 -6.50 11.09
N TYR A 149 -2.41 -5.19 11.26
CA TYR A 149 -2.01 -4.45 12.46
C TYR A 149 -3.20 -4.02 13.29
N ARG A 150 -2.95 -3.60 14.55
CA ARG A 150 -3.97 -3.04 15.43
C ARG A 150 -3.54 -1.67 15.91
N ASP A 151 -4.16 -0.64 15.36
CA ASP A 151 -3.87 0.75 15.70
C ASP A 151 -5.08 1.64 15.42
N PRO A 152 -5.49 2.53 16.36
CA PRO A 152 -6.64 3.40 16.17
C PRO A 152 -6.56 4.31 14.92
N ARG A 153 -5.36 4.67 14.48
CA ARG A 153 -5.15 5.48 13.26
C ARG A 153 -5.67 4.76 12.02
N ILE A 154 -5.58 3.44 11.99
CA ILE A 154 -6.01 2.62 10.84
C ILE A 154 -7.52 2.73 10.65
N ALA A 155 -8.29 2.65 11.74
CA ALA A 155 -9.74 2.78 11.66
C ALA A 155 -10.14 4.16 11.15
N PHE A 156 -9.49 5.23 11.65
CA PHE A 156 -9.71 6.59 11.19
C PHE A 156 -9.41 6.74 9.69
N THR A 157 -8.22 6.36 9.24
CA THR A 157 -7.83 6.44 7.81
C THR A 157 -8.76 5.59 6.94
N ALA A 158 -9.08 4.35 7.34
CA ALA A 158 -9.92 3.46 6.53
C ALA A 158 -11.36 3.97 6.38
N THR A 159 -11.91 4.68 7.37
CA THR A 159 -13.25 5.28 7.27
C THR A 159 -13.37 6.25 6.09
N GLU A 160 -12.35 7.08 5.84
CA GLU A 160 -12.35 8.04 4.72
C GLU A 160 -12.49 7.36 3.35
N PHE A 161 -11.98 6.13 3.22
CA PHE A 161 -12.03 5.37 1.97
C PHE A 161 -13.37 4.65 1.72
N LEU A 162 -14.34 4.75 2.65
CA LEU A 162 -15.71 4.29 2.41
C LEU A 162 -16.48 5.14 1.38
N GLU A 163 -15.93 6.30 1.01
CA GLU A 163 -16.50 7.18 -0.03
C GLU A 163 -15.72 7.12 -1.35
N ASP A 164 -14.73 6.22 -1.46
CA ASP A 164 -13.88 6.15 -2.66
C ASP A 164 -14.70 5.72 -3.91
N PRO A 165 -14.50 6.38 -5.08
CA PRO A 165 -15.15 6.01 -6.33
C PRO A 165 -14.89 4.56 -6.76
N SER A 166 -13.76 3.98 -6.35
CA SER A 166 -13.46 2.58 -6.59
C SER A 166 -14.12 1.70 -5.54
N ASP A 167 -15.08 0.89 -5.98
CA ASP A 167 -15.67 -0.19 -5.18
C ASP A 167 -14.61 -1.11 -4.54
N ASP A 168 -13.48 -1.39 -5.22
CA ASP A 168 -12.42 -2.25 -4.67
C ASP A 168 -11.71 -1.59 -3.49
N VAL A 169 -11.56 -0.27 -3.52
CA VAL A 169 -11.04 0.51 -2.40
C VAL A 169 -12.03 0.49 -1.24
N ARG A 170 -13.32 0.72 -1.51
CA ARG A 170 -14.37 0.65 -0.47
C ARG A 170 -14.41 -0.72 0.21
N MET A 171 -14.36 -1.81 -0.56
CA MET A 171 -14.32 -3.16 0.00
C MET A 171 -13.05 -3.43 0.83
N ALA A 172 -11.88 -2.93 0.39
CA ALA A 172 -10.66 -3.03 1.17
C ALA A 172 -10.75 -2.24 2.49
N ALA A 173 -11.35 -1.04 2.45
CA ALA A 173 -11.60 -0.22 3.62
C ALA A 173 -12.53 -0.92 4.63
N LEU A 174 -13.65 -1.49 4.16
CA LEU A 174 -14.58 -2.27 4.98
C LEU A 174 -13.88 -3.45 5.67
N SER A 175 -13.11 -4.24 4.93
CA SER A 175 -12.33 -5.36 5.48
C SER A 175 -11.29 -4.89 6.51
N THR A 176 -10.68 -3.73 6.29
CA THR A 176 -9.74 -3.12 7.22
C THR A 176 -10.43 -2.69 8.51
N LEU A 177 -11.62 -2.06 8.43
CA LEU A 177 -12.43 -1.67 9.60
C LEU A 177 -12.89 -2.88 10.43
N VAL A 178 -13.31 -3.95 9.77
CA VAL A 178 -13.63 -5.24 10.43
C VAL A 178 -12.41 -5.77 11.17
N SER A 179 -11.25 -5.75 10.52
CA SER A 179 -9.99 -6.16 11.17
C SER A 179 -9.74 -5.31 12.41
N GLN A 180 -9.85 -3.98 12.32
CA GLN A 180 -9.67 -3.09 13.48
C GLN A 180 -10.74 -3.27 14.58
N ARG A 181 -11.80 -4.06 14.36
CA ARG A 181 -12.97 -4.17 15.26
C ARG A 181 -13.59 -2.80 15.53
N ALA A 182 -13.67 -1.98 14.48
CA ALA A 182 -14.10 -0.58 14.54
C ALA A 182 -15.63 -0.45 14.65
N VAL A 183 -16.21 -0.96 15.73
CA VAL A 183 -17.66 -0.88 16.01
C VAL A 183 -18.14 0.56 16.10
N ASP A 184 -17.27 1.47 16.55
CA ASP A 184 -17.51 2.93 16.59
C ASP A 184 -17.66 3.56 15.19
N ARG A 185 -17.39 2.82 14.12
CA ARG A 185 -17.52 3.26 12.72
C ARG A 185 -18.73 2.67 12.01
N ALA A 186 -19.63 2.01 12.73
CA ALA A 186 -20.84 1.40 12.17
C ALA A 186 -21.68 2.40 11.37
N ASP A 187 -21.85 3.64 11.86
CA ASP A 187 -22.62 4.68 11.16
C ASP A 187 -22.03 5.01 9.78
N ALA A 188 -20.70 5.08 9.67
CA ALA A 188 -20.05 5.33 8.39
C ALA A 188 -20.21 4.14 7.42
N ILE A 189 -20.21 2.91 7.94
CA ILE A 189 -20.50 1.71 7.13
C ILE A 189 -21.97 1.71 6.68
N VAL A 190 -22.90 2.17 7.53
CA VAL A 190 -24.31 2.35 7.18
C VAL A 190 -24.46 3.40 6.08
N GLU A 191 -23.80 4.55 6.15
CA GLU A 191 -23.82 5.52 5.05
C GLU A 191 -23.27 4.94 3.75
N CYS A 192 -22.19 4.16 3.82
CA CYS A 192 -21.64 3.46 2.66
C CYS A 192 -22.64 2.45 2.08
N LEU A 193 -23.35 1.70 2.93
CA LEU A 193 -24.40 0.76 2.50
C LEU A 193 -25.54 1.49 1.75
N LEU A 194 -26.01 2.61 2.29
CA LEU A 194 -27.17 3.34 1.78
C LEU A 194 -26.84 4.10 0.48
N SER A 195 -25.61 4.57 0.34
CA SER A 195 -25.12 5.26 -0.87
C SER A 195 -24.59 4.31 -1.95
N ALA A 196 -24.27 3.05 -1.63
CA ALA A 196 -23.68 2.11 -2.57
C ALA A 196 -24.67 1.70 -3.68
N GLU A 197 -24.37 2.11 -4.91
CA GLU A 197 -25.09 1.66 -6.11
C GLU A 197 -24.70 0.23 -6.51
N ALA A 198 -23.42 -0.13 -6.35
CA ALA A 198 -22.88 -1.43 -6.72
C ALA A 198 -23.32 -2.53 -5.73
N PRO A 199 -23.98 -3.62 -6.20
CA PRO A 199 -24.45 -4.70 -5.32
C PRO A 199 -23.34 -5.34 -4.49
N ARG A 200 -22.12 -5.47 -5.06
CA ARG A 200 -20.96 -6.05 -4.37
C ARG A 200 -20.54 -5.24 -3.14
N VAL A 201 -20.69 -3.91 -3.19
CA VAL A 201 -20.36 -3.07 -2.03
C VAL A 201 -21.47 -3.12 -1.00
N ARG A 202 -22.75 -3.12 -1.40
CA ARG A 202 -23.84 -3.37 -0.44
C ARG A 202 -23.66 -4.68 0.31
N ALA A 203 -23.26 -5.75 -0.39
CA ALA A 203 -22.91 -7.04 0.21
C ALA A 203 -21.73 -6.93 1.18
N ALA A 204 -20.65 -6.23 0.79
CA ALA A 204 -19.50 -6.02 1.67
C ALA A 204 -19.85 -5.19 2.92
N CYS A 205 -20.70 -4.16 2.81
CA CYS A 205 -21.14 -3.39 3.97
C CYS A 205 -22.00 -4.23 4.92
N ALA A 206 -22.94 -5.01 4.38
CA ALA A 206 -23.78 -5.90 5.18
C ALA A 206 -22.95 -6.97 5.92
N GLU A 207 -21.98 -7.58 5.23
CA GLU A 207 -21.04 -8.53 5.83
C GLU A 207 -20.19 -7.85 6.91
N ALA A 208 -19.66 -6.65 6.66
CA ALA A 208 -18.87 -5.91 7.64
C ALA A 208 -19.67 -5.55 8.91
N LEU A 209 -20.93 -5.12 8.76
CA LEU A 209 -21.81 -4.85 9.89
C LEU A 209 -22.13 -6.13 10.69
N ALA A 210 -22.29 -7.26 10.01
CA ALA A 210 -22.50 -8.57 10.65
C ALA A 210 -21.24 -9.08 11.36
N ASP A 211 -20.06 -8.87 10.78
CA ASP A 211 -18.76 -9.22 11.38
C ASP A 211 -18.44 -8.38 12.63
N LEU A 212 -18.72 -7.08 12.57
CA LEU A 212 -18.52 -6.18 13.69
C LEU A 212 -19.52 -6.42 14.82
N ASP A 213 -20.62 -7.12 14.53
CA ASP A 213 -21.78 -7.20 15.40
C ASP A 213 -22.12 -5.80 15.94
N ALA A 214 -22.36 -4.85 15.04
CA ALA A 214 -22.61 -3.47 15.40
C ALA A 214 -24.12 -3.20 15.54
N PRO A 215 -24.56 -2.46 16.59
CA PRO A 215 -25.94 -1.99 16.67
C PRO A 215 -26.17 -0.87 15.65
N ILE A 216 -27.22 -1.00 14.85
CA ILE A 216 -27.57 -0.04 13.77
C ILE A 216 -28.29 1.22 14.29
N GLY A 217 -28.77 1.19 15.54
CA GLY A 217 -29.42 2.34 16.18
C GLY A 217 -30.70 2.76 15.48
N GLU A 218 -30.89 4.08 15.32
CA GLU A 218 -32.14 4.70 14.84
C GLU A 218 -32.40 4.47 13.34
N ARG A 219 -31.38 4.07 12.57
CA ARG A 219 -31.46 3.88 11.11
C ARG A 219 -31.84 2.47 10.67
N ALA A 220 -32.39 1.68 11.60
CA ALA A 220 -32.72 0.28 11.35
C ALA A 220 -33.63 0.07 10.13
N GLU A 221 -34.66 0.91 9.95
CA GLU A 221 -35.59 0.77 8.82
C GLU A 221 -34.92 1.09 7.47
N GLU A 222 -34.06 2.11 7.41
CA GLU A 222 -33.27 2.43 6.20
C GLU A 222 -32.33 1.28 5.84
N VAL A 223 -31.59 0.78 6.84
CA VAL A 223 -30.66 -0.34 6.64
C VAL A 223 -31.41 -1.58 6.18
N LYS A 224 -32.53 -1.93 6.82
CA LYS A 224 -33.36 -3.07 6.43
C LYS A 224 -33.80 -3.00 4.97
N ALA A 225 -34.15 -1.82 4.46
CA ALA A 225 -34.53 -1.61 3.07
C ALA A 225 -33.35 -1.73 2.08
N ALA A 226 -32.13 -1.43 2.52
CA ALA A 226 -30.92 -1.45 1.70
C ALA A 226 -30.14 -2.78 1.77
N LEU A 227 -30.46 -3.66 2.72
CA LEU A 227 -29.78 -4.94 2.88
C LEU A 227 -29.91 -5.81 1.61
N PRO A 228 -28.82 -6.45 1.17
CA PRO A 228 -28.87 -7.44 0.09
C PRO A 228 -29.77 -8.63 0.43
N GLU A 229 -30.18 -9.37 -0.60
CA GLU A 229 -30.98 -10.58 -0.45
C GLU A 229 -30.33 -11.58 0.53
N GLY A 230 -31.14 -12.13 1.43
CA GLY A 230 -30.73 -13.09 2.46
C GLY A 230 -30.26 -12.45 3.78
N TYR A 231 -29.75 -11.22 3.77
CA TYR A 231 -29.44 -10.50 5.01
C TYR A 231 -30.70 -9.95 5.66
N ARG A 232 -30.70 -9.86 6.98
CA ARG A 232 -31.80 -9.27 7.75
C ARG A 232 -31.30 -8.55 9.01
N LEU A 233 -32.15 -7.72 9.59
CA LEU A 233 -31.93 -7.22 10.95
C LEU A 233 -32.60 -8.13 11.98
N ASP A 234 -31.88 -8.42 13.06
CA ASP A 234 -32.39 -9.06 14.27
C ASP A 234 -31.84 -8.31 15.49
N GLY A 235 -32.71 -7.90 16.42
CA GLY A 235 -32.32 -7.13 17.59
C GLY A 235 -31.52 -5.84 17.28
N GLY A 236 -31.72 -5.23 16.10
CA GLY A 236 -30.98 -4.05 15.64
C GLY A 236 -29.58 -4.35 15.09
N ARG A 237 -29.28 -5.60 14.74
CA ARG A 237 -27.98 -6.08 14.26
C ARG A 237 -28.13 -6.80 12.93
N VAL A 238 -27.14 -6.71 12.05
CA VAL A 238 -27.18 -7.40 10.75
C VAL A 238 -26.84 -8.88 10.93
N ILE A 239 -27.71 -9.75 10.43
CA ILE A 239 -27.53 -11.21 10.44
C ILE A 239 -27.41 -11.72 9.00
N ARG A 240 -26.48 -12.65 8.80
CA ARG A 240 -26.21 -13.31 7.52
C ARG A 240 -27.38 -14.15 7.02
N PRO A 241 -27.43 -14.44 5.71
CA PRO A 241 -28.29 -15.49 5.17
C PRO A 241 -27.99 -16.82 5.89
N SER A 242 -29.04 -17.47 6.37
CA SER A 242 -29.00 -18.83 6.92
C SER A 242 -28.90 -19.87 5.82
#